data_AF-A0AAU4MRE7-F1
#
_entry.id   AF-A0AAU4MRE7-F1
#
_cell.length_a   1.000
_cell.length_b   1.000
_cell.length_c   1.000
_cell.angle_alpha   90.00
_cell.angle_beta   90.00
_cell.angle_gamma   90.00
#
_symmetry.space_group_name_H-M   'P 1'
#
loop_
_entity.id
_entity.type
_entity.pdbx_description
1 polymer ?
#
loop_
_entity_poly.entity_id
_entity_poly.type
_entity_poly.pdbx_seq_one_letter_code
_entity_poly.pdbx_strand_id
1 'polypeptide(L)'
;MPADPAAYEGRLPMECELYDLPVGSIEDAFTAAVGANMGWINWESLCWPDAPEVGFRGESKHAEVTLLFNSRTRELDECVDDHTVLVHVRSASVDRRQMREPYAHWLAAQVGLEVIGAGQRN
;
A
#
# COMPACT_ATOMS: atom_id res chain seq x y z
N MET A 1 15.88 -10.63 3.18
CA MET A 1 16.35 -9.34 3.72
C MET A 1 17.29 -9.60 4.90
N PRO A 2 18.48 -8.99 5.01
CA PRO A 2 19.27 -8.99 6.24
C PRO A 2 18.41 -8.71 7.47
N ALA A 3 18.56 -9.54 8.52
CA ALA A 3 17.77 -9.41 9.74
C ALA A 3 18.26 -8.28 10.67
N ASP A 4 19.45 -7.77 10.43
CA ASP A 4 20.08 -6.71 11.23
C ASP A 4 19.84 -5.33 10.58
N PRO A 5 19.10 -4.41 11.22
CA PRO A 5 18.93 -3.02 10.78
C PRO A 5 20.25 -2.28 10.52
N ALA A 6 21.33 -2.59 11.26
CA ALA A 6 22.63 -1.95 11.07
C ALA A 6 23.27 -2.29 9.71
N ALA A 7 22.84 -3.37 9.06
CA ALA A 7 23.30 -3.73 7.72
C ALA A 7 22.88 -2.72 6.63
N TYR A 8 21.94 -1.82 6.95
CA TYR A 8 21.36 -0.81 6.06
C TYR A 8 21.92 0.59 6.28
N GLU A 9 22.68 0.81 7.34
CA GLU A 9 23.22 2.13 7.69
C GLU A 9 24.12 2.66 6.56
N GLY A 10 23.84 3.89 6.10
CA GLY A 10 24.57 4.54 5.00
C GLY A 10 24.30 3.97 3.59
N ARG A 11 23.32 3.08 3.41
CA ARG A 11 22.98 2.47 2.12
C ARG A 11 21.65 2.94 1.53
N LEU A 12 20.87 3.74 2.25
CA LEU A 12 19.58 4.26 1.79
C LEU A 12 19.75 5.40 0.76
N PRO A 13 18.82 5.54 -0.22
CA PRO A 13 17.65 4.68 -0.43
C PRO A 13 18.02 3.33 -1.07
N MET A 14 17.37 2.25 -0.63
CA MET A 14 17.46 0.93 -1.26
C MET A 14 16.08 0.42 -1.62
N GLU A 15 15.99 -0.20 -2.80
CA GLU A 15 14.83 -0.92 -3.27
C GLU A 15 15.15 -2.42 -3.28
N CYS A 16 14.22 -3.25 -2.79
CA CYS A 16 14.39 -4.69 -2.72
C CYS A 16 13.08 -5.35 -3.12
N GLU A 17 13.14 -6.17 -4.17
CA GLU A 17 12.03 -7.00 -4.60
C GLU A 17 12.19 -8.40 -4.03
N LEU A 18 11.14 -8.90 -3.38
CA LEU A 18 11.07 -10.23 -2.80
C LEU A 18 9.79 -10.89 -3.31
N TYR A 19 9.94 -12.09 -3.86
CA TYR A 19 8.86 -12.82 -4.49
C TYR A 19 8.43 -14.02 -3.62
N ASP A 20 7.15 -14.37 -3.70
CA ASP A 20 6.55 -15.59 -3.10
C ASP A 20 6.75 -15.74 -1.58
N LEU A 21 6.91 -14.63 -0.87
CA LEU A 21 6.99 -14.63 0.59
C LEU A 21 5.60 -14.57 1.23
N PRO A 22 5.36 -15.32 2.32
CA PRO A 22 4.13 -15.18 3.10
C PRO A 22 4.00 -13.75 3.67
N VAL A 23 2.77 -13.25 3.73
CA VAL A 23 2.46 -12.04 4.50
C VAL A 23 2.81 -12.27 5.97
N GLY A 24 3.48 -11.29 6.59
CA GLY A 24 3.98 -11.35 7.97
C GLY A 24 5.41 -11.87 8.10
N SER A 25 6.12 -12.11 6.99
CA SER A 25 7.49 -12.64 7.03
C SER A 25 8.60 -11.58 7.03
N ILE A 26 8.31 -10.34 6.60
CA ILE A 26 9.31 -9.28 6.43
C ILE A 26 8.96 -7.97 7.14
N GLU A 27 7.70 -7.81 7.51
CA GLU A 27 7.08 -6.54 7.93
C GLU A 27 7.74 -6.01 9.21
N ASP A 28 7.93 -6.85 10.22
CA ASP A 28 8.59 -6.46 11.48
C ASP A 28 10.06 -6.08 11.26
N ALA A 29 10.77 -6.89 10.46
CA ALA A 29 12.18 -6.64 10.16
C ALA A 29 12.35 -5.36 9.34
N PHE A 30 11.45 -5.11 8.38
CA PHE A 30 11.48 -3.93 7.53
C PHE A 30 11.13 -2.68 8.35
N THR A 31 10.11 -2.77 9.20
CA THR A 31 9.74 -1.69 10.14
C THR A 31 10.93 -1.31 11.04
N ALA A 32 11.64 -2.30 11.58
CA ALA A 32 12.83 -2.06 12.39
C ALA A 32 13.99 -1.43 11.59
N ALA A 33 14.18 -1.85 10.34
CA ALA A 33 15.23 -1.31 9.46
C ALA A 33 14.94 0.13 9.00
N VAL A 34 13.67 0.45 8.70
CA VAL A 34 13.25 1.79 8.29
C VAL A 34 13.37 2.79 9.44
N GLY A 35 12.91 2.42 10.63
CA GLY A 35 12.95 3.29 11.81
C GLY A 35 12.26 4.64 11.56
N ALA A 36 12.98 5.74 11.77
CA ALA A 36 12.48 7.11 11.57
C ALA A 36 12.62 7.62 10.12
N ASN A 37 13.09 6.79 9.18
CA ASN A 37 13.24 7.18 7.78
C ASN A 37 11.94 6.92 6.99
N MET A 38 11.81 7.53 5.81
CA MET A 38 10.74 7.19 4.88
C MET A 38 11.02 5.86 4.18
N GLY A 39 9.96 5.08 3.92
CA GLY A 39 10.06 3.81 3.21
C GLY A 39 8.69 3.27 2.82
N TRP A 40 8.66 2.16 2.07
CA TRP A 40 7.40 1.52 1.71
C TRP A 40 7.53 -0.01 1.54
N ILE A 41 6.41 -0.71 1.75
CA ILE A 41 6.20 -2.10 1.33
C ILE A 41 5.03 -2.13 0.36
N ASN A 42 5.18 -2.77 -0.81
CA ASN A 42 4.11 -2.95 -1.79
C ASN A 42 3.87 -4.44 -1.94
N TRP A 43 2.68 -4.88 -1.56
CA TRP A 43 2.18 -6.20 -1.91
C TRP A 43 1.48 -6.09 -3.25
N GLU A 44 2.03 -6.76 -4.26
CA GLU A 44 1.51 -6.75 -5.62
C GLU A 44 1.00 -8.12 -6.06
N SER A 45 0.45 -8.18 -7.28
CA SER A 45 -0.11 -9.42 -7.86
C SER A 45 -1.19 -10.07 -7.00
N LEU A 46 -1.93 -9.26 -6.22
CA LEU A 46 -3.05 -9.74 -5.41
C LEU A 46 -4.27 -10.04 -6.30
N CYS A 47 -5.34 -10.52 -5.65
CA CYS A 47 -6.64 -10.65 -6.27
C CYS A 47 -7.68 -10.03 -5.36
N TRP A 48 -8.34 -8.98 -5.84
CA TRP A 48 -9.43 -8.36 -5.11
C TRP A 48 -10.68 -9.26 -5.11
N PRO A 49 -11.39 -9.40 -3.97
CA PRO A 49 -12.58 -10.24 -3.89
C PRO A 49 -13.76 -9.67 -4.67
N ASP A 50 -14.68 -10.53 -5.08
CA ASP A 50 -15.99 -10.12 -5.57
C ASP A 50 -16.78 -9.37 -4.48
N ALA A 51 -17.47 -8.30 -4.88
CA ALA A 51 -18.38 -7.55 -4.00
C ALA A 51 -19.63 -7.12 -4.80
N PRO A 52 -20.53 -8.06 -5.13
CA PRO A 52 -21.71 -7.78 -5.95
C PRO A 52 -22.65 -6.73 -5.35
N GLU A 53 -22.68 -6.58 -4.02
CA GLU A 53 -23.46 -5.57 -3.30
C GLU A 53 -23.06 -4.13 -3.64
N VAL A 54 -21.81 -3.90 -4.05
CA VAL A 54 -21.30 -2.61 -4.54
C VAL A 54 -21.03 -2.64 -6.04
N GLY A 55 -21.52 -3.66 -6.74
CA GLY A 55 -21.41 -3.81 -8.19
C GLY A 55 -19.99 -4.15 -8.67
N PHE A 56 -19.14 -4.70 -7.81
CA PHE A 56 -17.75 -5.02 -8.14
C PHE A 56 -17.56 -6.52 -8.39
N ARG A 57 -16.81 -6.82 -9.46
CA ARG A 57 -16.29 -8.17 -9.75
C ARG A 57 -14.81 -8.18 -9.44
N GLY A 58 -14.35 -9.24 -8.78
CA GLY A 58 -12.96 -9.46 -8.43
C GLY A 58 -12.03 -9.20 -9.62
N GLU A 59 -10.89 -8.58 -9.33
CA GLU A 59 -9.96 -8.08 -10.32
C GLU A 59 -8.54 -8.25 -9.79
N SER A 60 -7.64 -8.78 -10.61
CA SER A 60 -6.21 -8.88 -10.27
C SER A 60 -5.43 -7.68 -10.79
N LYS A 61 -5.95 -6.96 -11.80
CA LYS A 61 -5.28 -5.78 -12.33
C LYS A 61 -5.29 -4.62 -11.32
N HIS A 62 -4.09 -4.16 -10.96
CA HIS A 62 -3.86 -3.15 -9.92
C HIS A 62 -4.39 -3.58 -8.54
N ALA A 63 -4.45 -4.89 -8.28
CA ALA A 63 -4.71 -5.41 -6.96
C ALA A 63 -3.42 -5.37 -6.16
N GLU A 64 -3.23 -4.25 -5.46
CA GLU A 64 -2.01 -3.95 -4.73
C GLU A 64 -2.37 -3.23 -3.43
N VAL A 65 -1.54 -3.42 -2.41
CA VAL A 65 -1.56 -2.63 -1.17
C VAL A 65 -0.17 -2.07 -0.97
N THR A 66 -0.08 -0.77 -0.69
CA THR A 66 1.19 -0.14 -0.30
C THR A 66 1.08 0.37 1.12
N LEU A 67 2.02 -0.02 1.99
CA LEU A 67 2.24 0.64 3.28
C LEU A 67 3.38 1.65 3.11
N LEU A 68 3.11 2.91 3.37
CA LEU A 68 4.07 4.00 3.43
C LEU A 68 4.45 4.28 4.88
N PHE A 69 5.73 4.23 5.18
CA PHE A 69 6.30 4.60 6.46
C PHE A 69 6.73 6.05 6.42
N ASN A 70 6.33 6.80 7.45
CA ASN A 70 6.67 8.20 7.66
C ASN A 70 6.38 9.10 6.45
N SER A 71 5.36 8.76 5.65
CA SER A 71 4.96 9.50 4.43
C SER A 71 3.47 9.32 4.14
N ARG A 72 2.87 10.31 3.48
CA ARG A 72 1.48 10.29 2.98
C ARG A 72 1.36 10.01 1.49
N THR A 73 2.46 10.11 0.74
CA THR A 73 2.47 9.99 -0.72
C THR A 73 3.53 8.98 -1.16
N ARG A 74 3.31 8.39 -2.36
CA ARG A 74 4.30 7.49 -2.97
C ARG A 74 5.59 8.18 -3.39
N GLU A 75 5.59 9.51 -3.50
CA GLU A 75 6.77 10.29 -3.89
C GLU A 75 7.82 10.37 -2.78
N LEU A 76 7.45 10.02 -1.53
CA LEU A 76 8.31 10.14 -0.35
C LEU A 76 8.93 11.55 -0.24
N ASP A 77 8.12 12.56 -0.51
CA ASP A 77 8.51 13.97 -0.61
C ASP A 77 8.56 14.68 0.75
N GLU A 78 7.73 14.23 1.69
CA GLU A 78 7.62 14.78 3.05
C GLU A 78 7.68 13.68 4.11
N CYS A 79 8.61 13.83 5.06
CA CYS A 79 8.68 12.96 6.23
C CYS A 79 7.70 13.42 7.31
N VAL A 80 6.84 12.51 7.77
CA VAL A 80 5.77 12.75 8.75
C VAL A 80 5.77 11.66 9.83
N ASP A 81 5.14 11.93 10.97
CA ASP A 81 5.10 10.99 12.11
C ASP A 81 3.99 9.92 11.98
N ASP A 82 3.26 9.88 10.86
CA ASP A 82 2.21 8.89 10.58
C ASP A 82 2.63 7.89 9.47
N HIS A 83 1.87 6.82 9.35
CA HIS A 83 2.02 5.81 8.30
C HIS A 83 0.73 5.75 7.49
N THR A 84 0.86 5.54 6.18
CA THR A 84 -0.29 5.58 5.26
C THR A 84 -0.42 4.25 4.54
N VAL A 85 -1.63 3.67 4.54
CA VAL A 85 -1.96 2.51 3.73
C VAL A 85 -2.69 2.97 2.47
N LEU A 86 -2.13 2.66 1.31
CA LEU A 86 -2.76 2.87 0.01
C LEU A 86 -3.35 1.55 -0.47
N VAL A 87 -4.65 1.57 -0.78
CA VAL A 87 -5.36 0.46 -1.42
C VAL A 87 -5.51 0.80 -2.88
N HIS A 88 -4.85 0.03 -3.74
CA HIS A 88 -4.90 0.26 -5.18
C HIS A 88 -6.14 -0.40 -5.74
N VAL A 89 -7.00 0.39 -6.35
CA VAL A 89 -8.12 -0.11 -7.15
C VAL A 89 -8.00 0.51 -8.52
N ARG A 90 -8.17 -0.29 -9.57
CA ARG A 90 -8.18 0.22 -10.94
C ARG A 90 -9.24 1.33 -11.05
N SER A 91 -8.82 2.58 -11.17
CA SER A 91 -9.79 3.65 -11.40
C SER A 91 -10.32 3.54 -12.83
N ALA A 92 -11.64 3.66 -12.97
CA ALA A 92 -12.25 4.05 -14.23
C ALA A 92 -12.82 5.45 -13.99
N SER A 93 -12.24 6.45 -14.66
CA SER A 93 -12.76 7.82 -14.60
C SER A 93 -13.73 8.03 -15.75
N VAL A 94 -15.00 8.24 -15.43
CA VAL A 94 -16.01 8.75 -16.37
C VAL A 94 -16.46 10.09 -15.81
N ASP A 95 -16.38 11.14 -16.63
CA ASP A 95 -16.75 12.51 -16.22
C ASP A 95 -16.07 13.01 -14.93
N ARG A 96 -14.78 12.65 -14.75
CA ARG A 96 -13.95 12.96 -13.55
C ARG A 96 -14.41 12.28 -12.25
N ARG A 97 -15.44 11.43 -12.29
CA ARG A 97 -15.86 10.61 -11.15
C ARG A 97 -15.09 9.29 -11.14
N GLN A 98 -14.46 8.95 -10.02
CA GLN A 98 -13.80 7.66 -9.85
C GLN A 98 -14.86 6.58 -9.62
N MET A 99 -15.15 5.76 -10.64
CA MET A 99 -16.17 4.71 -10.56
C MET A 99 -15.87 3.64 -9.49
N ARG A 100 -14.60 3.47 -9.11
CA ARG A 100 -14.16 2.40 -8.19
C ARG A 100 -13.85 2.89 -6.79
N GLU A 101 -14.07 4.16 -6.49
CA GLU A 101 -14.00 4.71 -5.12
C GLU A 101 -14.89 3.95 -4.14
N PRO A 102 -16.17 3.60 -4.45
CA PRO A 102 -16.99 2.79 -3.54
C PRO A 102 -16.38 1.44 -3.18
N TYR A 103 -15.60 0.85 -4.08
CA TYR A 103 -14.95 -0.43 -3.84
C TYR A 103 -13.76 -0.30 -2.86
N ALA A 104 -12.97 0.79 -2.95
CA ALA A 104 -11.93 1.07 -1.97
C ALA A 104 -12.51 1.27 -0.57
N HIS A 105 -13.63 2.00 -0.44
CA HIS A 105 -14.34 2.14 0.83
C HIS A 105 -14.86 0.80 1.36
N TRP A 106 -15.41 -0.05 0.48
CA TRP A 106 -15.87 -1.39 0.86
C TRP A 106 -14.72 -2.26 1.37
N LEU A 107 -13.56 -2.24 0.70
CA LEU A 107 -12.35 -2.97 1.13
C LEU A 107 -11.88 -2.52 2.51
N ALA A 108 -11.79 -1.20 2.74
CA ALA A 108 -11.40 -0.65 4.04
C ALA A 108 -12.38 -1.10 5.15
N ALA A 109 -13.68 -1.07 4.86
CA ALA A 109 -14.70 -1.50 5.81
C ALA A 109 -14.60 -2.99 6.19
N GLN A 110 -14.11 -3.86 5.30
CA GLN A 110 -13.90 -5.29 5.62
C GLN A 110 -12.89 -5.52 6.75
N VAL A 111 -12.00 -4.56 6.98
CA VAL A 111 -10.97 -4.60 8.04
C VAL A 111 -11.23 -3.58 9.15
N GLY A 112 -12.43 -2.99 9.21
CA GLY A 112 -12.81 -2.00 10.22
C GLY A 112 -12.11 -0.65 10.07
N LEU A 113 -11.65 -0.32 8.87
CA LEU A 113 -10.99 0.95 8.55
C LEU A 113 -11.86 1.83 7.65
N GLU A 114 -11.45 3.09 7.52
CA GLU A 114 -12.06 4.06 6.61
C GLU A 114 -11.00 4.63 5.66
N VAL A 115 -11.41 4.90 4.41
CA VAL A 115 -10.53 5.59 3.44
C VAL A 115 -10.43 7.06 3.84
N ILE A 116 -9.19 7.55 3.92
CA ILE A 116 -8.88 8.95 4.21
C ILE A 116 -8.41 9.67 2.95
N GLY A 117 -8.85 10.93 2.79
CA GLY A 117 -8.43 11.78 1.68
C GLY A 117 -9.01 11.35 0.32
N ALA A 118 -8.61 12.08 -0.72
CA ALA A 118 -9.00 11.75 -2.09
C ALA A 118 -8.08 10.67 -2.68
N GLY A 119 -8.60 9.88 -3.62
CA GLY A 119 -7.77 8.91 -4.35
C GLY A 119 -6.60 9.58 -5.05
N GLN A 120 -5.39 9.05 -4.82
CA GLN A 120 -4.15 9.54 -5.43
C GLN A 120 -4.07 9.09 -6.89
N ARG A 121 -3.42 9.88 -7.74
CA ARG A 121 -3.14 9.54 -9.13
C ARG A 121 -1.74 8.95 -9.21
N ASN A 122 -1.58 7.86 -9.97
CA ASN A 122 -0.29 7.49 -10.55
C ASN A 122 0.07 8.41 -11.71
#